data_AF-A0A3D3WUA3-F1
#
_entry.id   AF-A0A3D3WUA3-F1
#
_cell.length_a   1.000
_cell.length_b   1.000
_cell.length_c   1.000
_cell.angle_alpha   90.00
_cell.angle_beta   90.00
_cell.angle_gamma   90.00
#
_symmetry.space_group_name_H-M   'P 1'
#
loop_
_entity.id
_entity.type
_entity.pdbx_description
1 polymer ?
#
loop_
_entity_poly.entity_id
_entity_poly.type
_entity_poly.pdbx_seq_one_letter_code
_entity_poly.pdbx_strand_id
1 'polypeptide(L)'
;MAQPLSFSFNSVAQEVVCAPDAINGLPGILRRAGGSRAMVVCGPSILEKSDVIQSVQAALGDACVGLFSGVAPHAPVHTLDEAMALADELKPDALISVGGGSTHDTSKGIATLLGEGGKIHDHQVKFEPPDKTIIPWLSSERVPIITVPTTMGGAELSRGAGFADKDLGRKVLVADPATIPKSIVIDGQALATTPMSILLSTAMGQLRIAVETVYSTKHNPISDSMALHAISML
;
A
#
# COMPACT_ATOMS: atom_id res chain seq x y z
N MET A 1 -14.99 37.03 -1.78
CA MET A 1 -14.91 36.82 -3.24
C MET A 1 -14.75 35.34 -3.48
N ALA A 2 -15.52 34.74 -4.40
CA ALA A 2 -15.30 33.36 -4.81
C ALA A 2 -13.89 33.27 -5.44
N GLN A 3 -13.05 32.34 -4.97
CA GLN A 3 -11.76 32.09 -5.60
C GLN A 3 -12.00 31.45 -6.98
N PRO A 4 -11.23 31.84 -8.02
CA PRO A 4 -11.30 31.16 -9.31
C PRO A 4 -10.86 29.70 -9.17
N LEU A 5 -11.63 28.77 -9.74
CA LEU A 5 -11.32 27.34 -9.74
C LEU A 5 -10.14 27.05 -10.67
N SER A 6 -8.94 26.92 -10.12
CA SER A 6 -7.72 26.56 -10.85
C SER A 6 -7.08 25.35 -10.19
N PHE A 7 -7.00 24.22 -10.91
CA PHE A 7 -6.41 22.99 -10.37
C PHE A 7 -5.64 22.20 -11.45
N SER A 8 -4.69 21.37 -11.01
CA SER A 8 -4.00 20.36 -11.82
C SER A 8 -4.21 19.01 -11.16
N PHE A 9 -4.58 18.01 -11.95
CA PHE A 9 -4.82 16.65 -11.47
C PHE A 9 -3.96 15.68 -12.26
N ASN A 10 -3.01 15.02 -11.58
CA ASN A 10 -2.19 13.97 -12.15
C ASN A 10 -2.63 12.64 -11.55
N SER A 11 -3.24 11.80 -12.37
CA SER A 11 -3.60 10.44 -11.97
C SER A 11 -2.40 9.51 -12.01
N VAL A 12 -2.55 8.35 -11.38
CA VAL A 12 -1.59 7.24 -11.41
C VAL A 12 -2.09 6.16 -12.36
N ALA A 13 -1.18 5.57 -13.12
CA ALA A 13 -1.49 4.41 -13.96
C ALA A 13 -1.53 3.15 -13.08
N GLN A 14 -2.70 2.86 -12.50
CA GLN A 14 -2.97 1.64 -11.73
C GLN A 14 -4.03 0.79 -12.44
N GLU A 15 -3.81 -0.52 -12.49
CA GLU A 15 -4.84 -1.49 -12.86
C GLU A 15 -5.68 -1.84 -11.63
N VAL A 16 -7.00 -1.87 -11.75
CA VAL A 16 -7.89 -2.35 -10.68
C VAL A 16 -8.66 -3.55 -11.20
N VAL A 17 -8.51 -4.70 -10.54
CA VAL A 17 -9.21 -5.94 -10.85
C VAL A 17 -10.12 -6.27 -9.67
N CYS A 18 -11.43 -6.35 -9.91
CA CYS A 18 -12.41 -6.65 -8.89
C CYS A 18 -13.27 -7.84 -9.33
N ALA A 19 -13.25 -8.92 -8.55
CA ALA A 19 -14.05 -10.13 -8.80
C ALA A 19 -14.19 -10.93 -7.48
N PRO A 20 -15.17 -11.86 -7.40
CA PRO A 20 -15.29 -12.75 -6.24
C PRO A 20 -14.03 -13.56 -5.95
N ASP A 21 -13.26 -13.92 -6.98
CA ASP A 21 -12.07 -14.78 -6.95
C ASP A 21 -10.89 -14.19 -7.73
N ALA A 22 -10.73 -12.85 -7.66
CA ALA A 22 -9.72 -12.09 -8.40
C ALA A 22 -8.26 -12.57 -8.17
N ILE A 23 -7.97 -13.20 -7.03
CA ILE A 23 -6.65 -13.80 -6.73
C ILE A 23 -6.23 -14.83 -7.80
N ASN A 24 -7.18 -15.55 -8.40
CA ASN A 24 -6.89 -16.51 -9.48
C ASN A 24 -6.23 -15.86 -10.72
N GLY A 25 -6.42 -14.55 -10.90
CA GLY A 25 -5.82 -13.77 -11.98
C GLY A 25 -4.38 -13.31 -11.71
N LEU A 26 -3.83 -13.53 -10.50
CA LEU A 26 -2.52 -13.02 -10.09
C LEU A 26 -1.37 -13.36 -11.05
N PRO A 27 -1.25 -14.57 -11.63
CA PRO A 27 -0.16 -14.87 -12.56
C PRO A 27 -0.16 -13.96 -13.80
N GLY A 28 -1.34 -13.66 -14.32
CA GLY A 28 -1.50 -12.76 -15.45
C GLY A 28 -1.15 -11.32 -15.09
N ILE A 29 -1.57 -10.88 -13.90
CA ILE A 29 -1.31 -9.54 -13.36
C ILE A 29 0.19 -9.36 -13.11
N LEU A 30 0.84 -10.33 -12.45
CA LEU A 30 2.28 -10.35 -12.19
C LEU A 30 3.09 -10.21 -13.47
N ARG A 31 2.77 -11.01 -14.49
CA ARG A 31 3.44 -10.95 -15.78
C ARG A 31 3.25 -9.61 -16.50
N ARG A 32 2.05 -9.00 -16.44
CA ARG A 32 1.80 -7.66 -17.01
C ARG A 32 2.57 -6.57 -16.28
N ALA A 33 2.78 -6.72 -14.98
CA ALA A 33 3.60 -5.83 -14.17
C ALA A 33 5.11 -6.01 -14.41
N GLY A 34 5.52 -7.03 -15.17
CA GLY A 34 6.92 -7.34 -15.48
C GLY A 34 7.63 -8.20 -14.44
N GLY A 35 6.89 -8.78 -13.48
CA GLY A 35 7.44 -9.64 -12.45
C GLY A 35 7.40 -11.13 -12.83
N SER A 36 8.27 -11.92 -12.20
CA SER A 36 8.37 -13.37 -12.35
C SER A 36 8.72 -14.11 -11.05
N ARG A 37 9.23 -13.38 -10.05
CA ARG A 37 9.71 -13.85 -8.74
C ARG A 37 9.13 -12.96 -7.66
N ALA A 38 7.95 -13.31 -7.21
CA ALA A 38 7.17 -12.52 -6.29
C ALA A 38 7.41 -12.95 -4.83
N MET A 39 7.74 -11.98 -3.98
CA MET A 39 7.70 -12.16 -2.52
C MET A 39 6.32 -11.73 -2.01
N VAL A 40 5.63 -12.61 -1.29
CA VAL A 40 4.36 -12.30 -0.64
C VAL A 40 4.63 -11.63 0.70
N VAL A 41 3.94 -10.53 0.99
CA VAL A 41 4.08 -9.74 2.22
C VAL A 41 2.71 -9.68 2.90
N CYS A 42 2.61 -10.12 4.14
CA CYS A 42 1.37 -10.11 4.91
C CYS A 42 1.59 -9.92 6.42
N GLY A 43 0.50 -9.69 7.15
CA GLY A 43 0.53 -9.76 8.62
C GLY A 43 0.30 -11.18 9.14
N PRO A 44 0.61 -11.46 10.42
CA PRO A 44 0.42 -12.79 10.99
C PRO A 44 -1.06 -13.16 11.10
N SER A 45 -1.94 -12.19 11.37
CA SER A 45 -3.36 -12.45 11.58
C SER A 45 -4.07 -12.99 10.35
N ILE A 46 -3.72 -12.52 9.14
CA ILE A 46 -4.33 -13.01 7.89
C ILE A 46 -3.78 -14.40 7.53
N LEU A 47 -2.51 -14.65 7.80
CA LEU A 47 -1.91 -15.97 7.59
C LEU A 47 -2.53 -17.04 8.50
N GLU A 48 -2.78 -16.70 9.76
CA GLU A 48 -3.26 -17.65 10.78
C GLU A 48 -4.78 -17.87 10.75
N LYS A 49 -5.55 -16.85 10.35
CA LYS A 49 -7.02 -16.85 10.52
C LYS A 49 -7.81 -16.99 9.24
N SER A 50 -7.16 -17.07 8.09
CA SER A 50 -7.81 -17.31 6.81
C SER A 50 -6.93 -18.14 5.87
N ASP A 51 -7.48 -18.48 4.71
CA ASP A 51 -6.84 -19.22 3.62
C ASP A 51 -6.34 -18.29 2.49
N VAL A 52 -6.36 -16.97 2.71
CA VAL A 52 -6.06 -15.97 1.67
C VAL A 52 -4.61 -16.07 1.22
N ILE A 53 -3.67 -16.24 2.15
CA ILE A 53 -2.24 -16.33 1.81
C ILE A 53 -1.95 -17.62 1.04
N GLN A 54 -2.58 -18.72 1.44
CA GLN A 54 -2.49 -20.02 0.79
C GLN A 54 -3.05 -19.94 -0.63
N SER A 55 -4.19 -19.26 -0.81
CA SER A 55 -4.79 -19.00 -2.12
C SER A 55 -3.87 -18.16 -3.02
N VAL A 56 -3.23 -17.12 -2.47
CA VAL A 56 -2.25 -16.31 -3.19
C VAL A 56 -1.03 -17.13 -3.59
N GLN A 57 -0.45 -17.90 -2.68
CA GLN A 57 0.71 -18.75 -2.97
C GLN A 57 0.37 -19.83 -3.99
N ALA A 58 -0.80 -20.46 -3.88
CA ALA A 58 -1.27 -21.46 -4.83
C ALA A 58 -1.50 -20.86 -6.23
N ALA A 59 -2.10 -19.67 -6.32
CA ALA A 59 -2.29 -18.98 -7.59
C ALA A 59 -0.95 -18.63 -8.25
N LEU A 60 0.03 -18.14 -7.48
CA LEU A 60 1.36 -17.78 -7.98
C LEU A 60 2.22 -19.00 -8.37
N GLY A 61 2.03 -20.15 -7.70
CA GLY A 61 2.84 -21.34 -7.91
C GLY A 61 4.34 -21.06 -7.73
N ASP A 62 5.15 -21.49 -8.70
CA ASP A 62 6.62 -21.33 -8.69
C ASP A 62 7.08 -19.87 -8.70
N ALA A 63 6.20 -18.92 -9.08
CA ALA A 63 6.52 -17.49 -9.01
C ALA A 63 6.57 -16.98 -7.58
N CYS A 64 5.95 -17.66 -6.60
CA CYS A 64 6.06 -17.29 -5.19
C CYS A 64 7.41 -17.76 -4.62
N VAL A 65 8.38 -16.85 -4.53
CA VAL A 65 9.73 -17.18 -4.07
C VAL A 65 9.90 -17.09 -2.56
N GLY A 66 8.94 -16.49 -1.86
CA GLY A 66 8.91 -16.50 -0.40
C GLY A 66 7.77 -15.69 0.20
N LEU A 67 7.66 -15.76 1.52
CA LEU A 67 6.60 -15.15 2.32
C LEU A 67 7.21 -14.43 3.52
N PHE A 68 6.96 -13.13 3.61
CA PHE A 68 7.16 -12.36 4.83
C PHE A 68 5.81 -12.15 5.52
N SER A 69 5.63 -12.75 6.70
CA SER A 69 4.38 -12.65 7.47
C SER A 69 4.51 -11.81 8.75
N GLY A 70 5.62 -11.09 8.91
CA GLY A 70 5.96 -10.33 10.12
C GLY A 70 5.34 -8.94 10.20
N VAL A 71 4.43 -8.56 9.28
CA VAL A 71 3.87 -7.20 9.27
C VAL A 71 3.07 -6.94 10.55
N ALA A 72 3.60 -6.03 11.37
CA ALA A 72 2.93 -5.56 12.58
C ALA A 72 2.06 -4.31 12.32
N PRO A 73 1.04 -4.06 13.18
CA PRO A 73 0.25 -2.84 13.11
C PRO A 73 1.12 -1.58 13.13
N HIS A 74 0.77 -0.62 12.27
CA HIS A 74 1.49 0.65 12.07
C HIS A 74 2.89 0.53 11.45
N ALA A 75 3.22 -0.62 10.85
CA ALA A 75 4.46 -0.87 10.10
C ALA A 75 5.70 -0.34 10.84
N PRO A 76 6.06 -0.91 12.01
CA PRO A 76 7.25 -0.48 12.73
C PRO A 76 8.51 -0.54 11.85
N VAL A 77 9.45 0.37 12.05
CA VAL A 77 10.66 0.42 11.20
C VAL A 77 11.44 -0.91 11.24
N HIS A 78 11.56 -1.57 12.40
CA HIS A 78 12.28 -2.85 12.51
C HIS A 78 11.66 -3.98 11.67
N THR A 79 10.35 -3.91 11.37
CA THR A 79 9.69 -4.88 10.48
C THR A 79 10.27 -4.81 9.07
N LEU A 80 10.73 -3.63 8.63
CA LEU A 80 11.42 -3.49 7.34
C LEU A 80 12.79 -4.16 7.36
N ASP A 81 13.55 -4.05 8.46
CA ASP A 81 14.86 -4.67 8.57
C ASP A 81 14.76 -6.21 8.45
N GLU A 82 13.78 -6.82 9.12
CA GLU A 82 13.48 -8.25 9.02
C GLU A 82 13.04 -8.65 7.61
N ALA A 83 12.16 -7.86 6.99
CA ALA A 83 11.68 -8.13 5.64
C ALA A 83 12.78 -7.98 4.58
N MET A 84 13.69 -7.02 4.77
CA MET A 84 14.83 -6.80 3.86
C MET A 84 15.85 -7.93 3.95
N ALA A 85 16.09 -8.51 5.12
CA ALA A 85 16.95 -9.68 5.24
C ALA A 85 16.46 -10.85 4.37
N LEU A 86 15.13 -11.08 4.35
CA LEU A 86 14.52 -12.08 3.48
C LEU A 86 14.58 -11.65 2.00
N ALA A 87 14.30 -10.39 1.70
CA ALA A 87 14.34 -9.88 0.33
C ALA A 87 15.75 -9.97 -0.29
N ASP A 88 16.80 -9.72 0.49
CA ASP A 88 18.20 -9.83 0.05
C ASP A 88 18.60 -11.28 -0.28
N GLU A 89 18.08 -12.25 0.48
CA GLU A 89 18.28 -13.68 0.22
C GLU A 89 17.53 -14.12 -1.06
N LEU A 90 16.24 -13.79 -1.14
CA LEU A 90 15.35 -14.28 -2.20
C LEU A 90 15.49 -13.55 -3.53
N LYS A 91 15.93 -12.29 -3.48
CA LYS A 91 16.02 -11.36 -4.62
C LYS A 91 14.72 -11.35 -5.44
N PRO A 92 13.58 -10.94 -4.84
CA PRO A 92 12.32 -10.86 -5.57
C PRO A 92 12.37 -9.73 -6.61
N ASP A 93 11.70 -9.94 -7.73
CA ASP A 93 11.50 -8.91 -8.76
C ASP A 93 10.11 -8.26 -8.67
N ALA A 94 9.26 -8.71 -7.74
CA ALA A 94 7.94 -8.17 -7.48
C ALA A 94 7.51 -8.42 -6.04
N LEU A 95 6.59 -7.60 -5.53
CA LEU A 95 5.98 -7.76 -4.21
C LEU A 95 4.48 -7.96 -4.33
N ILE A 96 3.94 -8.98 -3.65
CA ILE A 96 2.49 -9.19 -3.49
C ILE A 96 2.10 -8.83 -2.08
N SER A 97 1.46 -7.68 -1.91
CA SER A 97 1.06 -7.16 -0.61
C SER A 97 -0.36 -7.59 -0.27
N VAL A 98 -0.53 -8.43 0.76
CA VAL A 98 -1.84 -9.04 1.09
C VAL A 98 -2.25 -8.65 2.52
N GLY A 99 -3.31 -7.87 2.65
CA GLY A 99 -3.79 -7.42 3.95
C GLY A 99 -4.32 -6.00 3.95
N GLY A 100 -4.02 -5.25 5.02
CA GLY A 100 -4.44 -3.85 5.15
C GLY A 100 -3.32 -2.84 4.96
N GLY A 101 -3.60 -1.58 5.33
CA GLY A 101 -2.68 -0.46 5.09
C GLY A 101 -1.26 -0.65 5.65
N SER A 102 -1.10 -1.32 6.80
CA SER A 102 0.24 -1.61 7.35
C SER A 102 1.05 -2.54 6.44
N THR A 103 0.39 -3.50 5.79
CA THR A 103 1.04 -4.41 4.82
C THR A 103 1.45 -3.66 3.57
N HIS A 104 0.57 -2.82 3.05
CA HIS A 104 0.84 -2.02 1.85
C HIS A 104 1.98 -1.03 2.10
N ASP A 105 1.98 -0.34 3.23
CA ASP A 105 3.07 0.55 3.63
C ASP A 105 4.39 -0.20 3.83
N THR A 106 4.37 -1.37 4.48
CA THR A 106 5.57 -2.22 4.62
C THR A 106 6.11 -2.63 3.24
N SER A 107 5.23 -3.00 2.31
CA SER A 107 5.63 -3.40 0.96
C SER A 107 6.25 -2.24 0.18
N LYS A 108 5.72 -1.01 0.34
CA LYS A 108 6.33 0.20 -0.23
C LYS A 108 7.71 0.47 0.37
N GLY A 109 7.86 0.31 1.69
CA GLY A 109 9.14 0.44 2.36
C GLY A 109 10.18 -0.55 1.84
N ILE A 110 9.80 -1.82 1.69
CA ILE A 110 10.67 -2.85 1.09
C ILE A 110 11.06 -2.44 -0.34
N ALA A 111 10.11 -2.01 -1.18
CA ALA A 111 10.41 -1.59 -2.54
C ALA A 111 11.33 -0.37 -2.60
N THR A 112 11.13 0.63 -1.72
CA THR A 112 12.05 1.78 -1.60
C THR A 112 13.45 1.32 -1.23
N LEU A 113 13.58 0.44 -0.23
CA LEU A 113 14.90 -0.02 0.24
C LEU A 113 15.60 -0.94 -0.76
N LEU A 114 14.88 -1.76 -1.52
CA LEU A 114 15.46 -2.53 -2.63
C LEU A 114 15.99 -1.63 -3.75
N GLY A 115 15.33 -0.50 -4.02
CA GLY A 115 15.73 0.44 -5.07
C GLY A 115 16.82 1.43 -4.65
N GLU A 116 16.77 1.92 -3.42
CA GLU A 116 17.66 2.99 -2.94
C GLU A 116 18.75 2.51 -1.97
N GLY A 117 18.56 1.35 -1.33
CA GLY A 117 19.38 0.90 -0.22
C GLY A 117 19.24 1.75 1.04
N GLY A 118 20.21 1.62 1.95
CA GLY A 118 20.26 2.40 3.19
C GLY A 118 19.16 2.04 4.20
N LYS A 119 18.74 3.02 5.00
CA LYS A 119 17.65 2.88 5.97
C LYS A 119 16.45 3.71 5.56
N ILE A 120 15.27 3.35 6.04
CA ILE A 120 14.03 4.08 5.69
C ILE A 120 14.05 5.55 6.11
N HIS A 121 14.82 5.88 7.16
CA HIS A 121 15.04 7.25 7.63
C HIS A 121 15.78 8.15 6.65
N ASP A 122 16.63 7.56 5.80
CA ASP A 122 17.40 8.29 4.79
C ASP A 122 16.46 8.86 3.71
N HIS A 123 15.33 8.19 3.51
CA HIS A 123 14.32 8.49 2.48
C HIS A 123 13.10 9.25 3.03
N GLN A 124 13.18 9.72 4.29
CA GLN A 124 12.03 10.34 4.95
C GLN A 124 11.71 11.73 4.40
N VAL A 125 10.41 12.03 4.32
CA VAL A 125 9.90 13.38 4.16
C VAL A 125 10.24 14.18 5.43
N LYS A 126 10.87 15.35 5.24
CA LYS A 126 11.24 16.24 6.33
C LYS A 126 10.30 17.44 6.35
N PHE A 127 9.80 17.77 7.52
CA PHE A 127 9.03 19.00 7.74
C PHE A 127 9.88 19.99 8.52
N GLU A 128 10.08 21.16 7.96
CA GLU A 128 10.73 22.31 8.56
C GLU A 128 9.64 23.35 8.88
N PRO A 129 9.40 23.67 10.16
CA PRO A 129 8.45 24.71 10.54
C PRO A 129 8.79 26.07 9.88
N PRO A 130 7.79 26.91 9.57
CA PRO A 130 6.37 26.72 9.87
C PRO A 130 5.59 25.90 8.84
N ASP A 131 6.09 25.73 7.61
CA ASP A 131 5.28 25.26 6.48
C ASP A 131 6.07 24.60 5.33
N LYS A 132 7.34 24.24 5.55
CA LYS A 132 8.21 23.71 4.49
C LYS A 132 8.32 22.19 4.56
N THR A 133 7.86 21.52 3.51
CA THR A 133 8.01 20.05 3.36
C THR A 133 9.08 19.75 2.31
N ILE A 134 10.09 18.97 2.69
CA ILE A 134 11.15 18.49 1.82
C ILE A 134 10.91 17.00 1.56
N ILE A 135 10.66 16.66 0.30
CA ILE A 135 10.53 15.28 -0.16
C ILE A 135 11.85 14.93 -0.86
N PRO A 136 12.60 13.91 -0.38
CA PRO A 136 13.82 13.47 -1.04
C PRO A 136 13.57 13.10 -2.51
N TRP A 137 14.54 13.35 -3.37
CA TRP A 137 14.53 12.80 -4.72
C TRP A 137 14.90 11.32 -4.63
N LEU A 138 14.07 10.47 -5.23
CA LEU A 138 14.26 9.03 -5.28
C LEU A 138 14.27 8.59 -6.75
N SER A 139 15.06 7.56 -7.06
CA SER A 139 15.10 6.98 -8.41
C SER A 139 13.75 6.37 -8.78
N SER A 140 13.49 6.24 -10.09
CA SER A 140 12.22 5.70 -10.60
C SER A 140 12.17 4.18 -10.67
N GLU A 141 13.30 3.50 -10.50
CA GLU A 141 13.38 2.03 -10.64
C GLU A 141 12.91 1.36 -9.35
N ARG A 142 11.79 0.65 -9.41
CA ARG A 142 11.24 -0.11 -8.28
C ARG A 142 10.76 -1.47 -8.76
N VAL A 143 10.89 -2.45 -7.87
CA VAL A 143 10.13 -3.69 -8.03
C VAL A 143 8.63 -3.36 -8.01
N PRO A 144 7.83 -3.85 -8.99
CA PRO A 144 6.40 -3.63 -8.99
C PRO A 144 5.73 -4.20 -7.74
N ILE A 145 4.80 -3.44 -7.19
CA ILE A 145 3.91 -3.88 -6.10
C ILE A 145 2.54 -4.20 -6.68
N ILE A 146 2.00 -5.36 -6.34
CA ILE A 146 0.62 -5.76 -6.58
C ILE A 146 -0.04 -5.95 -5.22
N THR A 147 -1.16 -5.27 -4.98
CA THR A 147 -1.85 -5.31 -3.68
C THR A 147 -3.12 -6.14 -3.77
N VAL A 148 -3.34 -6.99 -2.78
CA VAL A 148 -4.60 -7.68 -2.49
C VAL A 148 -5.13 -7.11 -1.17
N PRO A 149 -5.88 -5.99 -1.20
CA PRO A 149 -6.43 -5.40 0.02
C PRO A 149 -7.50 -6.31 0.62
N THR A 150 -7.43 -6.53 1.93
CA THR A 150 -8.46 -7.23 2.72
C THR A 150 -9.16 -6.32 3.74
N THR A 151 -8.80 -5.03 3.75
CA THR A 151 -9.42 -3.99 4.60
C THR A 151 -9.61 -2.71 3.79
N MET A 152 -10.31 -1.73 4.36
CA MET A 152 -10.56 -0.43 3.70
C MET A 152 -9.45 0.56 4.06
N GLY A 153 -8.27 0.42 3.44
CA GLY A 153 -7.04 1.13 3.86
C GLY A 153 -6.66 2.35 3.02
N GLY A 154 -6.91 2.33 1.71
CA GLY A 154 -6.52 3.40 0.77
C GLY A 154 -5.01 3.57 0.58
N ALA A 155 -4.18 2.84 1.34
CA ALA A 155 -2.74 2.84 1.19
C ALA A 155 -2.34 2.35 -0.21
N GLU A 156 -3.07 1.38 -0.74
CA GLU A 156 -2.95 0.83 -2.08
C GLU A 156 -3.16 1.85 -3.22
N LEU A 157 -3.74 3.02 -2.93
CA LEU A 157 -4.01 4.10 -3.88
C LEU A 157 -2.97 5.23 -3.86
N SER A 158 -2.01 5.19 -2.93
CA SER A 158 -1.16 6.36 -2.64
C SER A 158 0.34 6.07 -2.70
N ARG A 159 1.12 7.14 -2.93
CA ARG A 159 2.59 7.16 -2.88
C ARG A 159 3.17 7.24 -1.47
N GLY A 160 2.34 7.52 -0.47
CA GLY A 160 2.78 7.70 0.90
C GLY A 160 2.86 6.37 1.63
N ALA A 161 3.85 6.23 2.51
CA ALA A 161 3.95 5.15 3.48
C ALA A 161 4.40 5.70 4.84
N GLY A 162 3.83 5.22 5.93
CA GLY A 162 4.15 5.68 7.27
C GLY A 162 4.59 4.57 8.21
N PHE A 163 5.79 4.69 8.75
CA PHE A 163 6.41 3.67 9.60
C PHE A 163 6.55 4.17 11.03
N ALA A 164 6.10 3.38 12.01
CA ALA A 164 6.25 3.73 13.41
C ALA A 164 7.70 3.53 13.88
N ASP A 165 8.30 4.59 14.41
CA ASP A 165 9.61 4.54 15.07
C ASP A 165 9.43 4.75 16.57
N LYS A 166 9.63 3.68 17.33
CA LYS A 166 9.48 3.69 18.80
C LYS A 166 10.62 4.43 19.48
N ASP A 167 11.83 4.39 18.92
CA ASP A 167 13.01 5.03 19.51
C ASP A 167 12.92 6.55 19.36
N LEU A 168 12.39 7.02 18.23
CA LEU A 168 12.12 8.44 17.99
C LEU A 168 10.75 8.91 18.50
N GLY A 169 9.88 7.99 18.93
CA GLY A 169 8.51 8.31 19.37
C GLY A 169 7.63 8.97 18.30
N ARG A 170 7.93 8.77 17.02
CA ARG A 170 7.23 9.41 15.89
C ARG A 170 7.10 8.48 14.70
N LYS A 171 6.32 8.88 13.69
CA LYS A 171 6.32 8.19 12.40
C LYS A 171 7.38 8.75 11.46
N VAL A 172 8.06 7.84 10.76
CA VAL A 172 8.85 8.14 9.56
C VAL A 172 7.89 8.07 8.38
N LEU A 173 7.75 9.15 7.62
CA LEU A 173 6.94 9.16 6.40
C LEU A 173 7.84 9.14 5.18
N VAL A 174 7.54 8.28 4.22
CA VAL A 174 8.18 8.26 2.90
C VAL A 174 7.12 8.55 1.85
N ALA A 175 7.46 9.34 0.84
CA ALA A 175 6.59 9.63 -0.29
C ALA A 175 7.33 9.29 -1.58
N ASP A 176 7.10 8.07 -2.08
CA ASP A 176 7.80 7.52 -3.24
C ASP A 176 6.79 7.18 -4.35
N PRO A 177 6.68 8.01 -5.39
CA PRO A 177 5.76 7.76 -6.50
C PRO A 177 6.00 6.43 -7.23
N ALA A 178 7.21 5.89 -7.19
CA ALA A 178 7.53 4.63 -7.86
C ALA A 178 7.05 3.39 -7.08
N THR A 179 6.64 3.56 -5.82
CA THR A 179 6.06 2.50 -4.97
C THR A 179 4.53 2.43 -5.00
N ILE A 180 3.89 3.31 -5.77
CA ILE A 180 2.43 3.21 -5.99
C ILE A 180 2.15 1.85 -6.63
N PRO A 181 1.26 1.01 -6.05
CA PRO A 181 0.98 -0.31 -6.60
C PRO A 181 0.59 -0.26 -8.07
N LYS A 182 1.15 -1.15 -8.89
CA LYS A 182 0.83 -1.25 -10.32
C LYS A 182 -0.56 -1.82 -10.54
N SER A 183 -0.96 -2.76 -9.68
CA SER A 183 -2.29 -3.38 -9.72
C SER A 183 -2.87 -3.54 -8.33
N ILE A 184 -4.19 -3.33 -8.23
CA ILE A 184 -5.01 -3.54 -7.03
C ILE A 184 -6.01 -4.66 -7.34
N VAL A 185 -5.96 -5.72 -6.55
CA VAL A 185 -6.76 -6.94 -6.72
C VAL A 185 -7.78 -7.02 -5.60
N ILE A 186 -8.97 -6.52 -5.87
CA ILE A 186 -10.12 -6.53 -4.95
C ILE A 186 -10.80 -7.90 -5.08
N ASP A 187 -10.42 -8.82 -4.20
CA ASP A 187 -10.97 -10.17 -4.14
C ASP A 187 -12.09 -10.26 -3.10
N GLY A 188 -13.29 -10.62 -3.56
CA GLY A 188 -14.49 -10.68 -2.72
C GLY A 188 -14.42 -11.76 -1.63
N GLN A 189 -13.82 -12.92 -1.92
CA GLN A 189 -13.63 -13.99 -0.94
C GLN A 189 -12.61 -13.59 0.11
N ALA A 190 -11.50 -12.97 -0.28
CA ALA A 190 -10.48 -12.49 0.66
C ALA A 190 -11.04 -11.42 1.61
N LEU A 191 -11.80 -10.45 1.08
CA LEU A 191 -12.47 -9.43 1.89
C LEU A 191 -13.46 -10.03 2.89
N ALA A 192 -14.17 -11.09 2.50
CA ALA A 192 -15.13 -11.78 3.38
C ALA A 192 -14.48 -12.46 4.59
N THR A 193 -13.16 -12.72 4.56
CA THR A 193 -12.42 -13.30 5.71
C THR A 193 -12.13 -12.30 6.82
N THR A 194 -12.21 -10.99 6.54
CA THR A 194 -11.91 -9.95 7.51
C THR A 194 -13.09 -9.76 8.48
N PRO A 195 -12.87 -9.80 9.81
CA PRO A 195 -13.91 -9.54 10.80
C PRO A 195 -14.61 -8.20 10.57
N MET A 196 -15.94 -8.19 10.72
CA MET A 196 -16.76 -6.98 10.51
C MET A 196 -16.31 -5.78 11.37
N SER A 197 -15.82 -6.02 12.59
CA SER A 197 -15.29 -4.96 13.44
C SER A 197 -14.08 -4.24 12.84
N ILE A 198 -13.22 -4.96 12.12
CA ILE A 198 -12.06 -4.40 11.41
C ILE A 198 -12.53 -3.66 10.16
N LEU A 199 -13.48 -4.23 9.40
CA LEU A 199 -14.06 -3.56 8.24
C LEU A 199 -14.72 -2.24 8.62
N LEU A 200 -15.55 -2.22 9.67
CA LEU A 200 -16.18 -1.00 10.18
C LEU A 200 -15.15 0.03 10.64
N SER A 201 -14.13 -0.39 11.40
CA SER A 201 -13.08 0.51 11.87
C SER A 201 -12.30 1.14 10.72
N THR A 202 -11.96 0.36 9.70
CA THR A 202 -11.22 0.86 8.53
C THR A 202 -12.09 1.70 7.59
N ALA A 203 -13.37 1.34 7.43
CA ALA A 203 -14.37 2.15 6.73
C ALA A 203 -14.53 3.54 7.35
N MET A 204 -14.49 3.64 8.69
CA MET A 204 -14.49 4.96 9.35
C MET A 204 -13.25 5.80 9.04
N GLY A 205 -12.10 5.15 8.86
CA GLY A 205 -10.91 5.80 8.33
C GLY A 205 -11.12 6.38 6.93
N GLN A 206 -11.82 5.66 6.05
CA GLN A 206 -12.13 6.13 4.69
C GLN A 206 -13.19 7.24 4.67
N LEU A 207 -14.23 7.15 5.51
CA LEU A 207 -15.20 8.23 5.63
C LEU A 207 -14.53 9.52 6.08
N ARG A 208 -13.63 9.44 7.07
CA ARG A 208 -12.80 10.59 7.49
C ARG A 208 -12.03 11.18 6.31
N ILE A 209 -11.35 10.37 5.50
CA ILE A 209 -10.59 10.85 4.33
C ILE A 209 -11.52 11.51 3.31
N ALA A 210 -12.68 10.93 3.04
CA ALA A 210 -13.64 11.47 2.10
C ALA A 210 -14.16 12.85 2.58
N VAL A 211 -14.51 12.98 3.87
CA VAL A 211 -14.93 14.27 4.44
C VAL A 211 -13.78 15.30 4.39
N GLU A 212 -12.57 14.91 4.78
CA GLU A 212 -11.37 15.76 4.71
C GLU A 212 -11.06 16.25 3.30
N THR A 213 -11.35 15.41 2.29
CA THR A 213 -11.15 15.76 0.89
C THR A 213 -12.06 16.91 0.47
N VAL A 214 -13.35 16.86 0.84
CA VAL A 214 -14.35 17.85 0.42
C VAL A 214 -14.13 19.23 1.07
N TYR A 215 -13.62 19.29 2.31
CA TYR A 215 -13.36 20.58 2.97
C TYR A 215 -11.92 21.09 2.81
N SER A 216 -11.03 20.29 2.21
CA SER A 216 -9.62 20.66 2.02
C SER A 216 -9.46 21.98 1.28
N THR A 217 -8.49 22.82 1.66
CA THR A 217 -8.16 24.05 0.93
C THR A 217 -7.60 23.79 -0.49
N LYS A 218 -7.30 22.52 -0.82
CA LYS A 218 -6.82 22.05 -2.12
C LYS A 218 -7.79 21.08 -2.80
N HIS A 219 -9.06 21.07 -2.37
CA HIS A 219 -10.09 20.25 -2.99
C HIS A 219 -10.29 20.61 -4.48
N ASN A 220 -10.79 19.68 -5.27
CA ASN A 220 -11.07 19.88 -6.70
C ASN A 220 -12.21 18.97 -7.15
N PRO A 221 -12.92 19.29 -8.26
CA PRO A 221 -14.11 18.55 -8.67
C PRO A 221 -13.89 17.04 -8.88
N ILE A 222 -12.69 16.62 -9.29
CA ILE A 222 -12.38 15.21 -9.52
C ILE A 222 -12.32 14.49 -8.18
N SER A 223 -11.54 14.99 -7.22
CA SER A 223 -11.47 14.39 -5.87
C SER A 223 -12.81 14.49 -5.13
N ASP A 224 -13.53 15.59 -5.31
CA ASP A 224 -14.84 15.80 -4.67
C ASP A 224 -15.86 14.78 -5.16
N SER A 225 -15.86 14.46 -6.46
CA SER A 225 -16.76 13.44 -7.01
C SER A 225 -16.53 12.06 -6.38
N MET A 226 -15.26 11.66 -6.23
CA MET A 226 -14.89 10.39 -5.60
C MET A 226 -15.24 10.38 -4.11
N ALA A 227 -14.94 11.48 -3.40
CA ALA A 227 -15.20 11.61 -1.99
C ALA A 227 -16.70 11.62 -1.66
N LEU A 228 -17.51 12.39 -2.39
CA LEU A 228 -18.96 12.43 -2.23
C LEU A 228 -19.60 11.08 -2.55
N HIS A 229 -19.10 10.36 -3.55
CA HIS A 229 -19.56 9.00 -3.83
C HIS A 229 -19.19 8.04 -2.71
N ALA A 230 -17.97 8.11 -2.17
CA ALA A 230 -17.56 7.31 -1.03
C ALA A 230 -18.43 7.58 0.21
N ILE A 231 -18.75 8.86 0.51
CA ILE A 231 -19.66 9.24 1.59
C ILE A 231 -21.07 8.66 1.38
N SER A 232 -21.56 8.62 0.14
CA SER A 232 -22.88 8.05 -0.15
C SER A 232 -22.95 6.53 -0.01
N MET A 233 -21.80 5.85 -0.10
CA MET A 233 -21.71 4.38 -0.07
C MET A 233 -21.42 3.82 1.33
N LEU A 234 -20.85 4.63 2.23
CA LEU A 234 -20.44 4.28 3.59
C LEU A 234 -21.49 4.71 4.63
#